data_AF-A0A933KSA2-F1
#
_entry.id   AF-A0A933KSA2-F1
#
_cell.length_a   1.000
_cell.length_b   1.000
_cell.length_c   1.000
_cell.angle_alpha   90.00
_cell.angle_beta   90.00
_cell.angle_gamma   90.00
#
_symmetry.space_group_name_H-M   'P 1'
#
loop_
_entity.id
_entity.type
_entity.pdbx_description
1 polymer ?
#
loop_
_entity_poly.entity_id
_entity_poly.type
_entity_poly.pdbx_seq_one_letter_code
_entity_poly.pdbx_strand_id
1 'polypeptide(L)'
;MQRNPEINKGRIRGRRSTLRLIASFAVATVVTTGIAPGSSWGDSAADPIATPTRSQLVGLSMAVKAGEPVPLEIVTEHSRSEFSRRKATGKGIDVALIDSGVSPVAGLDQSGKVLYGPDLSNEGGFPNLANFDTFGHGTHLAGIIAGDDGGAVGGIATGSRIVSVKVAGATGETNVAQVIAGIDWVIAHKNDPGINIRVLNLSLGVAGIASSAGDPLSAAVERAWLAGIVVVVAAGNRGNAAPLDSPAISPYVIAVGAIESYDSSGAQDWMAPWSSGGDGTRHPDVVAPGRSIVSFRVPGSMLDQLHPEAVVGDTYFRGSGTSQSAAVVSGFVAALLSRQPALTPDQVKFLFTSRAVDVVGNSSIDGAGKIDAKQTARHLKDARSAPTQNFALAIPATGVAGLIPPSGASWSGGSWNGASWSGGTWSGASWSGASWSGASWSTGIWSGASWSGASWSGASWSGATWSGASWSGASWSGASWCGASWLGQVWE
;
A
#
# COMPACT_ATOMS: atom_id res chain seq x y z
N MET A 1 42.47 -44.65 -64.76
CA MET A 1 41.00 -44.71 -64.96
C MET A 1 40.42 -45.72 -63.99
N GLN A 2 39.34 -45.33 -63.32
CA GLN A 2 38.80 -45.87 -62.08
C GLN A 2 38.46 -47.37 -62.10
N ARG A 3 38.76 -48.04 -60.98
CA ARG A 3 38.02 -49.20 -60.47
C ARG A 3 38.21 -49.29 -58.95
N ASN A 4 37.08 -49.27 -58.23
CA ASN A 4 36.89 -49.74 -56.85
C ASN A 4 37.40 -51.21 -56.73
N PRO A 5 37.65 -51.83 -55.55
CA PRO A 5 36.58 -51.99 -54.54
C PRO A 5 36.99 -52.35 -53.08
N GLU A 6 35.94 -52.55 -52.28
CA GLU A 6 35.78 -53.48 -51.16
C GLU A 6 36.21 -53.13 -49.72
N ILE A 7 35.20 -53.39 -48.88
CA ILE A 7 35.05 -53.25 -47.44
C ILE A 7 35.69 -54.45 -46.75
N ASN A 8 36.39 -54.27 -45.62
CA ASN A 8 36.42 -55.34 -44.62
C ASN A 8 36.81 -54.92 -43.20
N LYS A 9 36.03 -55.48 -42.26
CA LYS A 9 36.36 -56.02 -40.92
C LYS A 9 36.91 -55.07 -39.86
N GLY A 10 36.11 -54.89 -38.81
CA GLY A 10 36.56 -54.38 -37.52
C GLY A 10 37.36 -55.41 -36.70
N ARG A 11 38.19 -54.91 -35.77
CA ARG A 11 38.52 -55.58 -34.50
C ARG A 11 39.27 -54.65 -33.52
N ILE A 12 38.66 -54.42 -32.35
CA ILE A 12 39.21 -54.53 -30.98
C ILE A 12 40.43 -53.67 -30.51
N ARG A 13 40.13 -52.91 -29.43
CA ARG A 13 40.91 -52.49 -28.23
C ARG A 13 42.28 -51.82 -28.37
N GLY A 14 42.40 -50.69 -27.66
CA GLY A 14 43.66 -50.23 -27.09
C GLY A 14 43.51 -48.90 -26.34
N ARG A 15 43.39 -48.94 -25.01
CA ARG A 15 43.41 -47.80 -24.09
C ARG A 15 44.66 -46.93 -24.29
N ARG A 16 44.49 -45.60 -24.32
CA ARG A 16 45.46 -44.64 -23.76
C ARG A 16 44.71 -43.50 -23.04
N SER A 17 44.93 -43.45 -21.74
CA SER A 17 44.53 -42.42 -20.80
C SER A 17 45.22 -41.10 -21.12
N THR A 18 44.46 -40.00 -21.13
CA THR A 18 45.00 -38.63 -21.06
C THR A 18 44.27 -37.88 -19.96
N LEU A 19 45.01 -37.55 -18.89
CA LEU A 19 44.62 -36.61 -17.85
C LEU A 19 44.46 -35.22 -18.47
N ARG A 20 43.35 -34.53 -18.16
CA ARG A 20 43.22 -33.08 -18.36
C ARG A 20 43.26 -32.39 -16.99
N LEU A 21 44.21 -31.49 -16.85
CA LEU A 21 44.30 -30.51 -15.76
C LEU A 21 43.03 -29.64 -15.74
N ILE A 22 42.41 -29.51 -14.56
CA ILE A 22 41.42 -28.47 -14.26
C ILE A 22 42.15 -27.41 -13.43
N ALA A 23 42.26 -26.20 -13.97
CA ALA A 23 42.73 -25.04 -13.22
C ALA A 23 41.55 -24.48 -12.41
N SER A 24 41.71 -24.46 -11.08
CA SER A 24 40.78 -23.84 -10.14
C SER A 24 41.18 -22.37 -9.95
N PHE A 25 40.25 -21.44 -10.23
CA PHE A 25 40.34 -20.06 -9.73
C PHE A 25 39.36 -19.91 -8.57
N ALA A 26 39.92 -19.64 -7.38
CA ALA A 26 39.15 -19.30 -6.19
C ALA A 26 38.78 -17.81 -6.24
N VAL A 27 37.49 -17.50 -6.20
CA VAL A 27 36.97 -16.19 -5.81
C VAL A 27 36.23 -16.38 -4.49
N ALA A 28 36.66 -15.67 -3.47
CA ALA A 28 36.14 -15.79 -2.11
C ALA A 28 34.71 -15.22 -2.04
N THR A 29 33.74 -16.11 -1.79
CA THR A 29 32.37 -15.76 -1.42
C THR A 29 32.34 -15.34 0.05
N VAL A 30 32.00 -14.08 0.32
CA VAL A 30 31.55 -13.68 1.66
C VAL A 30 30.14 -14.23 1.84
N VAL A 31 30.04 -15.29 2.63
CA VAL A 31 28.77 -15.86 3.11
C VAL A 31 28.19 -14.86 4.12
N THR A 32 27.12 -14.18 3.75
CA THR A 32 26.12 -13.72 4.72
C THR A 32 24.87 -14.56 4.48
N THR A 33 24.39 -15.16 5.55
CA THR A 33 23.40 -16.22 5.60
C THR A 33 22.08 -15.82 4.95
N GLY A 34 21.68 -16.57 3.92
CA GLY A 34 20.36 -16.46 3.29
C GLY A 34 19.24 -17.00 4.17
N ILE A 35 18.11 -16.32 4.14
CA ILE A 35 16.81 -16.87 4.51
C ILE A 35 16.18 -17.37 3.21
N ALA A 36 15.89 -18.67 3.16
CA ALA A 36 15.22 -19.31 2.02
C ALA A 36 13.72 -18.93 1.98
N PRO A 37 13.11 -18.78 0.79
CA PRO A 37 11.68 -18.55 0.67
C PRO A 37 10.93 -19.89 0.73
N GLY A 38 9.95 -20.01 1.65
CA GLY A 38 8.97 -21.09 1.67
C GLY A 38 8.84 -21.82 3.01
N SER A 39 7.80 -21.48 3.79
CA SER A 39 7.06 -22.37 4.73
C SER A 39 5.93 -21.51 5.33
N SER A 40 4.68 -21.76 4.95
CA SER A 40 3.72 -22.66 5.62
C SER A 40 3.20 -22.12 6.95
N TRP A 41 1.87 -22.08 7.03
CA TRP A 41 1.03 -21.66 8.14
C TRP A 41 1.27 -22.46 9.44
N GLY A 42 1.19 -21.76 10.58
CA GLY A 42 0.87 -22.27 11.94
C GLY A 42 2.00 -22.93 12.74
N ASP A 43 2.49 -22.32 13.83
CA ASP A 43 1.89 -22.47 15.17
C ASP A 43 2.70 -21.72 16.25
N SER A 44 1.99 -21.44 17.34
CA SER A 44 2.26 -20.70 18.56
C SER A 44 3.54 -21.00 19.35
N ALA A 45 4.17 -19.94 19.85
CA ALA A 45 4.60 -19.82 21.25
C ALA A 45 4.72 -18.33 21.62
N ALA A 46 3.98 -17.91 22.64
CA ALA A 46 4.19 -16.65 23.32
C ALA A 46 5.54 -16.67 24.05
N ASP A 47 6.29 -15.57 23.98
CA ASP A 47 7.19 -15.20 25.08
C ASP A 47 7.23 -13.67 25.23
N PRO A 48 7.11 -13.13 26.46
CA PRO A 48 7.03 -11.71 26.72
C PRO A 48 8.42 -11.12 27.00
N ILE A 49 8.62 -9.86 26.60
CA ILE A 49 9.41 -8.78 27.24
C ILE A 49 9.92 -7.86 26.13
N ALA A 50 9.37 -6.64 26.18
CA ALA A 50 9.62 -5.56 25.25
C ALA A 50 11.05 -5.01 25.36
N THR A 51 11.68 -4.82 24.20
CA THR A 51 12.70 -3.79 23.95
C THR A 51 12.28 -3.02 22.69
N PRO A 52 12.01 -1.71 22.75
CA PRO A 52 11.40 -0.98 21.64
C PRO A 52 12.49 -0.39 20.73
N THR A 53 13.00 -1.16 19.76
CA THR A 53 13.85 -0.63 18.66
C THR A 53 13.72 -1.46 17.37
N ARG A 54 12.50 -1.80 16.94
CA ARG A 54 12.27 -2.36 15.61
C ARG A 54 11.25 -1.50 14.87
N SER A 55 11.69 -0.83 13.80
CA SER A 55 10.79 -0.27 12.79
C SER A 55 9.78 -1.35 12.44
N GLN A 56 8.49 -1.10 12.66
CA GLN A 56 7.44 -2.06 12.31
C GLN A 56 7.45 -2.19 10.78
N LEU A 57 7.92 -3.34 10.30
CA LEU A 57 7.98 -3.66 8.89
C LEU A 57 6.55 -3.90 8.39
N VAL A 58 6.25 -3.28 7.24
CA VAL A 58 5.03 -3.49 6.49
C VAL A 58 5.39 -4.39 5.32
N GLY A 59 4.69 -5.52 5.19
CA GLY A 59 4.93 -6.47 4.10
C GLY A 59 3.81 -6.45 3.07
N LEU A 60 4.18 -6.42 1.79
CA LEU A 60 3.28 -6.83 0.71
C LEU A 60 3.31 -8.36 0.61
N SER A 61 2.15 -8.98 0.42
CA SER A 61 2.06 -10.43 0.22
C SER A 61 1.04 -10.74 -0.85
N MET A 62 1.39 -11.70 -1.71
CA MET A 62 0.47 -12.24 -2.70
C MET A 62 0.62 -13.76 -2.72
N ALA A 63 -0.44 -14.46 -2.34
CA ALA A 63 -0.44 -15.92 -2.37
C ALA A 63 -0.80 -16.43 -3.76
N VAL A 64 -0.24 -17.58 -4.13
CA VAL A 64 -0.60 -18.32 -5.34
C VAL A 64 -1.27 -19.63 -4.90
N LYS A 65 -2.56 -19.79 -5.20
CA LYS A 65 -3.32 -21.01 -4.89
C LYS A 65 -3.68 -21.77 -6.15
N ALA A 66 -3.51 -23.09 -6.09
CA ALA A 66 -4.07 -24.01 -7.07
C ALA A 66 -5.61 -24.03 -7.01
N GLY A 67 -6.25 -24.12 -8.18
CA GLY A 67 -7.70 -24.10 -8.38
C GLY A 67 -8.06 -23.53 -9.75
N GLU A 68 -9.30 -23.70 -10.19
CA GLU A 68 -9.80 -23.00 -11.37
C GLU A 68 -9.64 -21.48 -11.14
N PRO A 69 -9.11 -20.73 -12.13
CA PRO A 69 -9.07 -19.27 -12.01
C PRO A 69 -10.49 -18.75 -11.82
N VAL A 70 -10.62 -17.66 -11.08
CA VAL A 70 -11.80 -16.80 -11.17
C VAL A 70 -11.37 -15.61 -12.04
N PRO A 71 -11.62 -15.65 -13.36
CA PRO A 71 -11.33 -14.52 -14.22
C PRO A 71 -11.95 -13.24 -13.66
N LEU A 72 -11.23 -12.13 -13.80
CA LEU A 72 -11.82 -10.81 -13.53
C LEU A 72 -13.06 -10.59 -14.41
N GLU A 73 -13.17 -11.25 -15.56
CA GLU A 73 -14.41 -11.31 -16.35
C GLU A 73 -15.60 -11.80 -15.54
N ILE A 74 -15.50 -12.88 -14.77
CA ILE A 74 -16.65 -13.39 -13.97
C ILE A 74 -17.05 -12.39 -12.88
N VAL A 75 -16.05 -11.83 -12.20
CA VAL A 75 -16.23 -10.80 -11.17
C VAL A 75 -16.84 -9.54 -11.78
N THR A 76 -16.40 -9.17 -12.97
CA THR A 76 -16.84 -7.97 -13.67
C THR A 76 -18.11 -8.19 -14.47
N GLU A 77 -18.47 -9.38 -14.97
CA GLU A 77 -19.65 -9.62 -15.80
C GLU A 77 -20.93 -9.59 -14.95
N HIS A 78 -20.89 -10.25 -13.79
CA HIS A 78 -21.94 -10.15 -12.77
C HIS A 78 -22.18 -8.70 -12.33
N SER A 79 -21.11 -7.91 -12.28
CA SER A 79 -21.12 -6.57 -11.67
C SER A 79 -21.25 -5.41 -12.69
N ARG A 80 -20.69 -5.56 -13.89
CA ARG A 80 -20.70 -4.62 -15.02
C ARG A 80 -22.05 -4.63 -15.71
N SER A 81 -22.79 -5.74 -15.74
CA SER A 81 -24.08 -5.80 -16.44
C SER A 81 -25.05 -4.69 -16.01
N GLU A 82 -24.91 -4.13 -14.80
CA GLU A 82 -25.77 -3.05 -14.28
C GLU A 82 -25.07 -1.67 -14.20
N PHE A 83 -23.77 -1.60 -13.87
CA PHE A 83 -23.01 -0.34 -13.90
C PHE A 83 -22.62 0.11 -15.33
N SER A 84 -22.35 -0.82 -16.25
CA SER A 84 -22.05 -0.59 -17.67
C SER A 84 -23.28 -0.16 -18.46
N ARG A 85 -24.47 -0.76 -18.20
CA ARG A 85 -25.77 -0.26 -18.73
C ARG A 85 -26.04 1.21 -18.39
N ARG A 86 -25.34 1.75 -17.38
CA ARG A 86 -25.46 3.13 -16.89
C ARG A 86 -24.17 3.96 -17.01
N LYS A 87 -23.18 3.53 -17.82
CA LYS A 87 -21.91 4.24 -18.12
C LYS A 87 -21.01 4.55 -16.90
N ALA A 88 -21.03 3.74 -15.85
CA ALA A 88 -20.17 3.93 -14.67
C ALA A 88 -18.81 3.25 -14.85
N THR A 89 -17.89 3.92 -15.54
CA THR A 89 -16.56 3.39 -15.81
C THR A 89 -15.51 3.86 -14.80
N GLY A 90 -15.86 4.75 -13.86
CA GLY A 90 -14.86 5.42 -13.02
C GLY A 90 -14.27 6.69 -13.65
N LYS A 91 -14.72 7.06 -14.85
CA LYS A 91 -14.24 8.26 -15.55
C LYS A 91 -14.31 9.51 -14.68
N GLY A 92 -13.19 10.23 -14.62
CA GLY A 92 -13.04 11.45 -13.83
C GLY A 92 -12.76 11.22 -12.35
N ILE A 93 -12.61 9.96 -11.92
CA ILE A 93 -12.20 9.59 -10.57
C ILE A 93 -10.82 8.93 -10.65
N ASP A 94 -9.87 9.45 -9.88
CA ASP A 94 -8.55 8.84 -9.71
C ASP A 94 -8.51 7.99 -8.44
N VAL A 95 -7.82 6.86 -8.55
CA VAL A 95 -7.57 5.93 -7.43
C VAL A 95 -6.09 6.00 -7.09
N ALA A 96 -5.77 6.50 -5.89
CA ALA A 96 -4.43 6.42 -5.35
C ALA A 96 -4.15 4.99 -4.89
N LEU A 97 -3.04 4.43 -5.36
CA LEU A 97 -2.55 3.11 -5.00
C LEU A 97 -1.18 3.25 -4.33
N ILE A 98 -1.16 3.06 -3.01
CA ILE A 98 0.07 3.07 -2.22
C ILE A 98 0.56 1.61 -2.11
N ASP A 99 1.56 1.25 -2.92
CA ASP A 99 2.00 -0.15 -3.08
C ASP A 99 3.46 -0.23 -3.61
N SER A 100 3.84 -1.30 -4.31
CA SER A 100 5.17 -1.51 -4.90
C SER A 100 5.47 -0.71 -6.17
N GLY A 101 4.55 0.19 -6.57
CA GLY A 101 4.57 0.93 -7.83
C GLY A 101 3.63 0.33 -8.88
N VAL A 102 3.62 0.91 -10.08
CA VAL A 102 2.81 0.42 -11.20
C VAL A 102 3.62 0.50 -12.47
N SER A 103 3.82 -0.64 -13.15
CA SER A 103 4.51 -0.68 -14.43
C SER A 103 3.55 -0.44 -15.60
N PRO A 104 3.97 0.28 -16.67
CA PRO A 104 3.13 0.57 -17.83
C PRO A 104 3.07 -0.64 -18.78
N VAL A 105 2.40 -1.69 -18.32
CA VAL A 105 2.15 -2.92 -19.09
C VAL A 105 0.93 -2.73 -19.99
N ALA A 106 0.75 -3.59 -21.00
CA ALA A 106 -0.39 -3.53 -21.90
C ALA A 106 -1.71 -3.45 -21.13
N GLY A 107 -2.48 -2.38 -21.36
CA GLY A 107 -3.74 -2.07 -20.66
C GLY A 107 -3.61 -1.08 -19.49
N LEU A 108 -2.38 -0.74 -19.10
CA LEU A 108 -2.03 0.39 -18.21
C LEU A 108 -1.09 1.40 -18.88
N ASP A 109 -0.61 1.10 -20.09
CA ASP A 109 0.35 1.88 -20.88
C ASP A 109 -0.29 3.04 -21.66
N GLN A 110 -1.63 3.12 -21.69
CA GLN A 110 -2.33 4.22 -22.33
C GLN A 110 -1.96 5.57 -21.67
N SER A 111 -1.81 6.62 -22.49
CA SER A 111 -1.41 7.94 -21.99
C SER A 111 -2.37 8.45 -20.91
N GLY A 112 -1.80 8.83 -19.76
CA GLY A 112 -2.55 9.32 -18.61
C GLY A 112 -3.29 8.23 -17.84
N LYS A 113 -3.13 6.95 -18.16
CA LYS A 113 -3.79 5.86 -17.42
C LYS A 113 -3.18 5.65 -16.04
N VAL A 114 -1.87 5.78 -15.95
CA VAL A 114 -1.09 5.79 -14.70
C VAL A 114 -0.45 7.17 -14.56
N LEU A 115 -0.69 7.81 -13.42
CA LEU A 115 -0.01 9.00 -12.96
C LEU A 115 0.97 8.59 -11.87
N TYR A 116 2.21 9.05 -11.95
CA TYR A 116 3.22 8.73 -10.96
C TYR A 116 3.29 9.83 -9.90
N GLY A 117 2.99 9.46 -8.65
CA GLY A 117 3.30 10.24 -7.46
C GLY A 117 4.74 9.99 -7.01
N PRO A 118 5.06 10.23 -5.72
CA PRO A 118 6.40 10.03 -5.23
C PRO A 118 6.75 8.53 -5.19
N ASP A 119 8.01 8.25 -5.51
CA ASP A 119 8.67 7.00 -5.17
C ASP A 119 9.40 7.16 -3.84
N LEU A 120 8.77 6.66 -2.79
CA LEU A 120 9.27 6.67 -1.41
C LEU A 120 9.99 5.36 -1.07
N SER A 121 10.11 4.43 -2.01
CA SER A 121 10.85 3.18 -1.80
C SER A 121 12.37 3.45 -1.78
N ASN A 122 13.14 2.41 -1.45
CA ASN A 122 14.60 2.45 -1.60
C ASN A 122 15.07 2.47 -3.07
N GLU A 123 14.15 2.36 -4.04
CA GLU A 123 14.45 2.34 -5.47
C GLU A 123 14.31 3.71 -6.16
N GLY A 124 13.69 4.70 -5.51
CA GLY A 124 13.39 6.00 -6.12
C GLY A 124 14.62 6.81 -6.56
N GLY A 125 15.80 6.51 -6.01
CA GLY A 125 17.08 7.12 -6.44
C GLY A 125 17.67 6.52 -7.72
N PHE A 126 17.11 5.43 -8.26
CA PHE A 126 17.63 4.72 -9.42
C PHE A 126 16.73 4.98 -10.64
N PRO A 127 17.17 5.77 -11.65
CA PRO A 127 16.32 6.20 -12.75
C PRO A 127 15.64 5.07 -13.55
N ASN A 128 16.25 3.89 -13.60
CA ASN A 128 15.73 2.74 -14.33
C ASN A 128 14.71 1.91 -13.53
N LEU A 129 14.57 2.18 -12.23
CA LEU A 129 13.66 1.48 -11.31
C LEU A 129 12.60 2.42 -10.75
N ALA A 130 12.88 3.73 -10.72
CA ALA A 130 12.02 4.75 -10.17
C ALA A 130 10.62 4.66 -10.77
N ASN A 131 9.62 4.62 -9.89
CA ASN A 131 8.20 4.49 -10.17
C ASN A 131 7.73 3.14 -10.76
N PHE A 132 8.63 2.31 -11.29
CA PHE A 132 8.28 1.02 -11.86
C PHE A 132 8.09 -0.04 -10.78
N ASP A 133 7.17 -0.96 -11.04
CA ASP A 133 6.88 -2.06 -10.14
C ASP A 133 7.84 -3.22 -10.36
N THR A 134 8.85 -3.31 -9.50
CA THR A 134 9.86 -4.37 -9.51
C THR A 134 9.42 -5.60 -8.71
N PHE A 135 8.37 -5.49 -7.88
CA PHE A 135 7.82 -6.58 -7.09
C PHE A 135 6.71 -7.32 -7.84
N GLY A 136 5.82 -6.59 -8.52
CA GLY A 136 4.72 -7.08 -9.37
C GLY A 136 3.32 -6.94 -8.76
N HIS A 137 3.21 -6.63 -7.46
CA HIS A 137 1.94 -6.58 -6.73
C HIS A 137 1.11 -5.35 -7.09
N GLY A 138 1.70 -4.16 -7.05
CA GLY A 138 0.99 -2.92 -7.34
C GLY A 138 0.43 -2.87 -8.76
N THR A 139 1.15 -3.38 -9.77
CA THR A 139 0.65 -3.49 -11.15
C THR A 139 -0.52 -4.47 -11.24
N HIS A 140 -0.43 -5.59 -10.54
CA HIS A 140 -1.53 -6.56 -10.47
C HIS A 140 -2.80 -5.92 -9.87
N LEU A 141 -2.67 -5.14 -8.79
CA LEU A 141 -3.81 -4.43 -8.20
C LEU A 141 -4.34 -3.29 -9.07
N ALA A 142 -3.44 -2.52 -9.71
CA ALA A 142 -3.81 -1.47 -10.65
C ALA A 142 -4.66 -2.02 -11.81
N GLY A 143 -4.32 -3.22 -12.31
CA GLY A 143 -5.11 -3.94 -13.30
C GLY A 143 -6.52 -4.28 -12.81
N ILE A 144 -6.67 -4.78 -11.57
CA ILE A 144 -7.99 -5.10 -10.98
C ILE A 144 -8.85 -3.84 -10.84
N ILE A 145 -8.24 -2.74 -10.38
CA ILE A 145 -8.95 -1.48 -10.14
C ILE A 145 -9.39 -0.88 -11.48
N ALA A 146 -8.45 -0.67 -12.41
CA ALA A 146 -8.67 0.18 -13.56
C ALA A 146 -8.04 -0.31 -14.87
N GLY A 147 -7.43 -1.50 -14.95
CA GLY A 147 -6.82 -1.99 -16.19
C GLY A 147 -7.77 -1.95 -17.39
N ASP A 148 -7.30 -1.60 -18.58
CA ASP A 148 -8.13 -1.53 -19.77
C ASP A 148 -7.43 -2.20 -20.97
N ASP A 149 -7.65 -3.51 -21.09
CA ASP A 149 -7.13 -4.36 -22.14
C ASP A 149 -8.08 -4.47 -23.36
N GLY A 150 -9.22 -3.76 -23.33
CA GLY A 150 -10.28 -3.91 -24.34
C GLY A 150 -10.94 -5.30 -24.34
N GLY A 151 -10.67 -6.13 -23.33
CA GLY A 151 -11.03 -7.54 -23.27
C GLY A 151 -11.61 -7.97 -21.92
N ALA A 152 -11.44 -9.26 -21.61
CA ALA A 152 -12.06 -9.95 -20.49
C ALA A 152 -11.41 -9.67 -19.12
N VAL A 153 -10.14 -9.26 -19.08
CA VAL A 153 -9.36 -9.09 -17.84
C VAL A 153 -9.26 -7.63 -17.42
N GLY A 154 -9.97 -6.72 -18.10
CA GLY A 154 -10.04 -5.32 -17.72
C GLY A 154 -10.62 -5.11 -16.32
N GLY A 155 -10.11 -4.09 -15.64
CA GLY A 155 -10.48 -3.67 -14.30
C GLY A 155 -11.95 -3.28 -14.14
N ILE A 156 -12.36 -3.12 -12.89
CA ILE A 156 -13.74 -2.76 -12.55
C ILE A 156 -14.07 -1.32 -13.00
N ALA A 157 -13.13 -0.40 -12.84
CA ALA A 157 -13.25 1.01 -13.20
C ALA A 157 -12.28 1.39 -14.35
N THR A 158 -12.50 0.83 -15.54
CA THR A 158 -11.61 1.03 -16.71
C THR A 158 -11.50 2.48 -17.19
N GLY A 159 -12.41 3.37 -16.78
CA GLY A 159 -12.35 4.80 -17.05
C GLY A 159 -11.58 5.61 -15.99
N SER A 160 -11.24 5.02 -14.84
CA SER A 160 -10.40 5.64 -13.82
C SER A 160 -8.93 5.65 -14.22
N ARG A 161 -8.18 6.57 -13.62
CA ARG A 161 -6.71 6.55 -13.64
C ARG A 161 -6.18 6.04 -12.31
N ILE A 162 -4.99 5.47 -12.34
CA ILE A 162 -4.24 5.08 -11.14
C ILE A 162 -3.23 6.18 -10.81
N VAL A 163 -3.23 6.66 -9.58
CA VAL A 163 -2.15 7.49 -9.04
C VAL A 163 -1.23 6.57 -8.24
N SER A 164 -0.12 6.16 -8.85
CA SER A 164 0.85 5.25 -8.26
C SER A 164 1.74 5.97 -7.26
N VAL A 165 1.68 5.57 -6.00
CA VAL A 165 2.58 6.03 -4.94
C VAL A 165 3.39 4.82 -4.48
N LYS A 166 4.68 4.79 -4.85
CA LYS A 166 5.51 3.62 -4.62
C LYS A 166 6.17 3.72 -3.24
N VAL A 167 5.93 2.74 -2.38
CA VAL A 167 6.49 2.67 -1.01
C VAL A 167 7.35 1.42 -0.79
N ALA A 168 7.21 0.40 -1.63
CA ALA A 168 7.97 -0.83 -1.57
C ALA A 168 8.79 -1.06 -2.86
N GLY A 169 10.00 -1.60 -2.70
CA GLY A 169 10.85 -2.04 -3.80
C GLY A 169 10.63 -3.50 -4.16
N ALA A 170 11.62 -4.12 -4.82
CA ALA A 170 11.54 -5.49 -5.34
C ALA A 170 11.31 -6.58 -4.27
N THR A 171 11.59 -6.32 -2.99
CA THR A 171 11.34 -7.28 -1.91
C THR A 171 9.90 -7.26 -1.41
N GLY A 172 9.10 -6.26 -1.81
CA GLY A 172 7.76 -6.05 -1.27
C GLY A 172 7.73 -5.51 0.16
N GLU A 173 8.90 -5.18 0.74
CA GLU A 173 9.00 -4.62 2.08
C GLU A 173 8.94 -3.09 2.05
N THR A 174 8.25 -2.53 3.05
CA THR A 174 8.20 -1.09 3.32
C THR A 174 8.10 -0.86 4.83
N ASN A 175 7.98 0.40 5.25
CA ASN A 175 7.77 0.75 6.66
C ASN A 175 6.61 1.72 6.83
N VAL A 176 6.08 1.77 8.06
CA VAL A 176 4.94 2.62 8.41
C VAL A 176 5.15 4.10 8.07
N ALA A 177 6.37 4.63 8.25
CA ALA A 177 6.64 6.04 7.96
C ALA A 177 6.55 6.36 6.45
N GLN A 178 7.03 5.47 5.58
CA GLN A 178 6.89 5.62 4.13
C GLN A 178 5.42 5.58 3.70
N VAL A 179 4.62 4.66 4.27
CA VAL A 179 3.19 4.57 3.98
C VAL A 179 2.47 5.84 4.44
N ILE A 180 2.73 6.32 5.65
CA ILE A 180 2.13 7.56 6.16
C ILE A 180 2.51 8.76 5.29
N ALA A 181 3.78 8.88 4.88
CA ALA A 181 4.23 9.93 3.97
C ALA A 181 3.51 9.86 2.61
N GLY A 182 3.27 8.65 2.09
CA GLY A 182 2.46 8.45 0.88
C GLY A 182 1.01 8.89 1.06
N ILE A 183 0.39 8.58 2.21
CA ILE A 183 -0.99 9.01 2.53
C ILE A 183 -1.05 10.54 2.61
N ASP A 184 -0.08 11.18 3.27
CA ASP A 184 -0.04 12.64 3.42
C ASP A 184 0.15 13.33 2.07
N TRP A 185 0.98 12.78 1.20
CA TRP A 185 1.10 13.24 -0.18
C TRP A 185 -0.24 13.13 -0.92
N VAL A 186 -0.92 11.99 -0.83
CA VAL A 186 -2.24 11.79 -1.46
C VAL A 186 -3.25 12.84 -0.97
N ILE A 187 -3.31 13.11 0.35
CA ILE A 187 -4.22 14.11 0.92
C ILE A 187 -3.93 15.51 0.39
N ALA A 188 -2.65 15.87 0.28
CA ALA A 188 -2.20 17.18 -0.20
C ALA A 188 -2.48 17.38 -1.69
N HIS A 189 -2.25 16.36 -2.51
CA HIS A 189 -2.30 16.44 -3.98
C HIS A 189 -3.62 15.96 -4.60
N LYS A 190 -4.61 15.56 -3.79
CA LYS A 190 -5.89 14.99 -4.29
C LYS A 190 -6.65 15.86 -5.29
N ASN A 191 -6.44 17.17 -5.26
CA ASN A 191 -7.14 18.17 -6.08
C ASN A 191 -6.19 19.01 -6.93
N ASP A 192 -4.94 18.57 -7.11
CA ASP A 192 -4.00 19.28 -7.99
C ASP A 192 -4.59 19.43 -9.40
N PRO A 193 -4.17 20.44 -10.19
CA PRO A 193 -4.71 20.65 -11.52
C PRO A 193 -4.66 19.39 -12.38
N GLY A 194 -5.84 18.89 -12.75
CA GLY A 194 -5.97 17.67 -13.55
C GLY A 194 -5.86 16.37 -12.75
N ILE A 195 -5.93 16.40 -11.42
CA ILE A 195 -6.00 15.26 -10.50
C ILE A 195 -7.30 15.36 -9.67
N ASN A 196 -7.97 14.23 -9.46
CA ASN A 196 -9.17 14.08 -8.64
C ASN A 196 -9.13 12.76 -7.88
N ILE A 197 -8.23 12.66 -6.89
CA ILE A 197 -8.11 11.47 -6.05
C ILE A 197 -9.30 11.43 -5.10
N ARG A 198 -10.13 10.40 -5.26
CA ARG A 198 -11.30 10.17 -4.41
C ARG A 198 -11.30 8.82 -3.72
N VAL A 199 -10.39 7.94 -4.12
CA VAL A 199 -10.23 6.60 -3.57
C VAL A 199 -8.77 6.39 -3.23
N LEU A 200 -8.49 5.86 -2.05
CA LEU A 200 -7.17 5.41 -1.62
C LEU A 200 -7.24 3.91 -1.35
N ASN A 201 -6.45 3.13 -2.09
CA ASN A 201 -6.26 1.71 -1.86
C ASN A 201 -4.98 1.47 -1.05
N LEU A 202 -5.13 0.70 0.04
CA LEU A 202 -4.04 0.21 0.87
C LEU A 202 -4.14 -1.32 0.97
N SER A 203 -3.42 -2.00 0.11
CA SER A 203 -3.36 -3.46 0.05
C SER A 203 -2.13 -4.01 0.77
N LEU A 204 -1.88 -3.45 1.96
CA LEU A 204 -0.75 -3.71 2.84
C LEU A 204 -1.19 -3.51 4.29
N GLY A 205 -0.41 -4.01 5.24
CA GLY A 205 -0.70 -3.78 6.64
C GLY A 205 0.37 -4.24 7.62
N VAL A 206 0.13 -3.94 8.90
CA VAL A 206 0.97 -4.34 10.04
C VAL A 206 0.16 -5.21 10.98
N ALA A 207 0.68 -6.41 11.25
CA ALA A 207 0.11 -7.37 12.16
C ALA A 207 0.42 -7.03 13.63
N GLY A 208 -0.40 -7.55 14.55
CA GLY A 208 -0.11 -7.50 15.99
C GLY A 208 -0.43 -6.18 16.67
N ILE A 209 -1.10 -5.26 15.98
CA ILE A 209 -1.68 -4.04 16.59
C ILE A 209 -3.09 -4.36 17.07
N ALA A 210 -3.32 -4.27 18.38
CA ALA A 210 -4.57 -4.68 19.01
C ALA A 210 -5.71 -3.65 18.87
N SER A 211 -5.40 -2.38 18.60
CA SER A 211 -6.41 -1.31 18.53
C SER A 211 -5.94 -0.18 17.63
N SER A 212 -6.88 0.53 17.00
CA SER A 212 -6.59 1.77 16.27
C SER A 212 -6.15 2.90 17.21
N ALA A 213 -6.51 2.85 18.50
CA ALA A 213 -6.10 3.85 19.47
C ALA A 213 -4.57 3.87 19.63
N GLY A 214 -3.95 5.02 19.35
CA GLY A 214 -2.50 5.21 19.38
C GLY A 214 -1.76 4.71 18.14
N ASP A 215 -2.43 4.10 17.16
CA ASP A 215 -1.81 3.63 15.93
C ASP A 215 -1.62 4.78 14.92
N PRO A 216 -0.38 5.15 14.58
CA PRO A 216 -0.12 6.26 13.66
C PRO A 216 -0.60 5.98 12.23
N LEU A 217 -0.66 4.71 11.80
CA LEU A 217 -1.15 4.36 10.46
C LEU A 217 -2.67 4.48 10.39
N SER A 218 -3.39 4.04 11.44
CA SER A 218 -4.83 4.31 11.61
C SER A 218 -5.12 5.82 11.60
N ALA A 219 -4.34 6.62 12.33
CA ALA A 219 -4.51 8.08 12.33
C ALA A 219 -4.32 8.70 10.93
N ALA A 220 -3.36 8.21 10.14
CA ALA A 220 -3.13 8.69 8.78
C ALA A 220 -4.33 8.40 7.85
N VAL A 221 -4.88 7.18 7.89
CA VAL A 221 -6.05 6.84 7.06
C VAL A 221 -7.31 7.57 7.50
N GLU A 222 -7.46 7.85 8.80
CA GLU A 222 -8.57 8.66 9.32
C GLU A 222 -8.49 10.10 8.80
N ARG A 223 -7.29 10.69 8.73
CA ARG A 223 -7.10 12.01 8.08
C ARG A 223 -7.49 11.97 6.60
N ALA A 224 -7.15 10.92 5.86
CA ALA A 224 -7.56 10.77 4.47
C ALA A 224 -9.09 10.66 4.33
N TRP A 225 -9.72 9.89 5.22
CA TRP A 225 -11.17 9.74 5.29
C TRP A 225 -11.87 11.08 5.51
N LEU A 226 -11.45 11.82 6.54
CA LEU A 226 -11.98 13.13 6.89
C LEU A 226 -11.70 14.18 5.80
N ALA A 227 -10.64 14.01 5.01
CA ALA A 227 -10.34 14.84 3.85
C ALA A 227 -11.23 14.53 2.61
N GLY A 228 -12.20 13.62 2.73
CA GLY A 228 -13.17 13.28 1.68
C GLY A 228 -12.71 12.19 0.71
N ILE A 229 -11.63 11.46 1.04
CA ILE A 229 -11.13 10.33 0.27
C ILE A 229 -11.72 9.05 0.85
N VAL A 230 -12.30 8.19 0.02
CA VAL A 230 -12.73 6.85 0.45
C VAL A 230 -11.50 5.97 0.59
N VAL A 231 -11.22 5.51 1.80
CA VAL A 231 -10.07 4.64 2.07
C VAL A 231 -10.51 3.19 2.12
N VAL A 232 -9.91 2.35 1.28
CA VAL A 232 -10.19 0.92 1.16
C VAL A 232 -8.94 0.14 1.54
N VAL A 233 -9.05 -0.74 2.54
CA VAL A 233 -7.90 -1.40 3.18
C VAL A 233 -8.11 -2.90 3.20
N ALA A 234 -7.08 -3.66 2.87
CA ALA A 234 -7.08 -5.13 3.02
C ALA A 234 -7.20 -5.54 4.49
N ALA A 235 -8.07 -6.51 4.80
CA ALA A 235 -8.29 -6.99 6.17
C ALA A 235 -7.08 -7.73 6.78
N GLY A 236 -6.23 -8.31 5.94
CA GLY A 236 -5.11 -9.16 6.35
C GLY A 236 -5.30 -10.63 5.97
N ASN A 237 -4.19 -11.37 5.95
CA ASN A 237 -4.13 -12.75 5.44
C ASN A 237 -3.72 -13.76 6.53
N ARG A 238 -4.26 -13.65 7.75
CA ARG A 238 -3.89 -14.52 8.91
C ARG A 238 -4.95 -15.54 9.31
N GLY A 239 -6.03 -15.62 8.54
CA GLY A 239 -7.12 -16.57 8.75
C GLY A 239 -8.25 -16.06 9.62
N ASN A 240 -9.39 -16.74 9.54
CA ASN A 240 -10.68 -16.21 9.98
C ASN A 240 -10.78 -15.88 11.49
N ALA A 241 -9.92 -16.46 12.32
CA ALA A 241 -9.86 -16.18 13.76
C ALA A 241 -8.86 -15.05 14.13
N ALA A 242 -8.13 -14.53 13.16
CA ALA A 242 -7.13 -13.51 13.38
C ALA A 242 -7.73 -12.09 13.35
N PRO A 243 -7.21 -11.17 14.19
CA PRO A 243 -7.59 -9.76 14.13
C PRO A 243 -7.20 -9.15 12.79
N LEU A 244 -7.88 -8.06 12.44
CA LEU A 244 -7.54 -7.27 11.26
C LEU A 244 -6.14 -6.67 11.39
N ASP A 245 -5.50 -6.40 10.26
CA ASP A 245 -4.27 -5.63 10.19
C ASP A 245 -4.48 -4.14 10.46
N SER A 246 -3.47 -3.46 10.97
CA SER A 246 -3.41 -2.01 10.82
C SER A 246 -3.14 -1.65 9.35
N PRO A 247 -3.90 -0.71 8.73
CA PRO A 247 -4.90 0.17 9.34
C PRO A 247 -6.38 -0.27 9.21
N ALA A 248 -6.67 -1.50 8.76
CA ALA A 248 -8.04 -2.03 8.67
C ALA A 248 -8.76 -2.10 10.04
N ILE A 249 -8.01 -2.14 11.14
CA ILE A 249 -8.53 -1.99 12.51
C ILE A 249 -9.26 -0.65 12.74
N SER A 250 -8.97 0.41 11.97
CA SER A 250 -9.71 1.67 12.08
C SER A 250 -11.16 1.47 11.64
N PRO A 251 -12.15 1.96 12.41
CA PRO A 251 -13.57 1.84 12.04
C PRO A 251 -13.98 2.82 10.93
N TYR A 252 -13.19 3.85 10.63
CA TYR A 252 -13.53 4.82 9.57
C TYR A 252 -13.42 4.21 8.17
N VAL A 253 -12.35 3.44 7.91
CA VAL A 253 -12.04 2.90 6.58
C VAL A 253 -13.02 1.82 6.14
N ILE A 254 -12.99 1.43 4.86
CA ILE A 254 -13.63 0.21 4.37
C ILE A 254 -12.61 -0.92 4.44
N ALA A 255 -12.66 -1.73 5.49
CA ALA A 255 -11.86 -2.94 5.62
C ALA A 255 -12.48 -4.07 4.80
N VAL A 256 -11.68 -4.73 3.97
CA VAL A 256 -12.16 -5.71 3.00
C VAL A 256 -11.55 -7.09 3.25
N GLY A 257 -12.41 -8.05 3.59
CA GLY A 257 -12.05 -9.47 3.65
C GLY A 257 -12.18 -10.15 2.29
N ALA A 258 -11.64 -11.36 2.19
CA ALA A 258 -11.61 -12.13 0.97
C ALA A 258 -12.58 -13.32 1.03
N ILE A 259 -13.33 -13.48 -0.05
CA ILE A 259 -14.11 -14.69 -0.31
C ILE A 259 -13.50 -15.51 -1.46
N GLU A 260 -13.84 -16.79 -1.44
CA GLU A 260 -13.59 -17.73 -2.52
C GLU A 260 -14.93 -18.04 -3.21
N SER A 261 -15.00 -17.81 -4.52
CA SER A 261 -16.13 -18.17 -5.36
C SER A 261 -15.81 -19.50 -6.06
N TYR A 262 -16.61 -20.53 -5.83
CA TYR A 262 -16.35 -21.88 -6.36
C TYR A 262 -16.79 -22.05 -7.82
N ASP A 263 -17.75 -21.24 -8.29
CA ASP A 263 -18.21 -21.27 -9.67
C ASP A 263 -18.70 -19.89 -10.16
N SER A 264 -18.96 -19.82 -11.46
CA SER A 264 -19.49 -18.65 -12.15
C SER A 264 -20.96 -18.36 -11.81
N SER A 265 -21.64 -19.20 -11.01
CA SER A 265 -23.05 -18.99 -10.65
C SER A 265 -23.21 -18.13 -9.40
N GLY A 266 -22.14 -17.99 -8.60
CA GLY A 266 -22.16 -17.26 -7.33
C GLY A 266 -23.08 -17.89 -6.28
N ALA A 267 -23.51 -19.15 -6.47
CA ALA A 267 -24.50 -19.81 -5.65
C ALA A 267 -24.00 -20.13 -4.23
N GLN A 268 -22.68 -20.23 -4.03
CA GLN A 268 -22.07 -20.41 -2.71
C GLN A 268 -20.68 -19.75 -2.66
N ASP A 269 -20.64 -18.48 -2.30
CA ASP A 269 -19.39 -17.84 -1.88
C ASP A 269 -19.13 -18.15 -0.42
N TRP A 270 -17.87 -18.37 -0.07
CA TRP A 270 -17.43 -18.65 1.31
C TRP A 270 -16.27 -17.74 1.67
N MET A 271 -16.15 -17.44 2.96
CA MET A 271 -14.96 -16.77 3.47
C MET A 271 -13.70 -17.58 3.16
N ALA A 272 -12.70 -16.92 2.60
CA ALA A 272 -11.42 -17.53 2.33
C ALA A 272 -10.75 -17.91 3.66
N PRO A 273 -10.29 -19.17 3.86
CA PRO A 273 -9.78 -19.60 5.17
C PRO A 273 -8.59 -18.79 5.70
N TRP A 274 -7.89 -18.09 4.80
CA TRP A 274 -6.75 -17.24 5.08
C TRP A 274 -7.11 -15.76 5.27
N SER A 275 -8.33 -15.32 4.99
CA SER A 275 -8.76 -13.94 5.24
C SER A 275 -8.84 -13.68 6.74
N SER A 276 -8.28 -12.58 7.22
CA SER A 276 -8.51 -12.15 8.60
C SER A 276 -10.00 -11.81 8.81
N GLY A 277 -10.63 -12.43 9.82
CA GLY A 277 -12.06 -12.27 10.12
C GLY A 277 -12.37 -11.27 11.23
N GLY A 278 -11.35 -10.79 11.94
CA GLY A 278 -11.50 -9.86 13.04
C GLY A 278 -11.42 -10.51 14.41
N ASP A 279 -11.59 -9.70 15.46
CA ASP A 279 -11.41 -10.09 16.86
C ASP A 279 -12.72 -10.24 17.67
N GLY A 280 -13.87 -10.23 16.99
CA GLY A 280 -15.18 -10.22 17.64
C GLY A 280 -15.74 -8.83 17.93
N THR A 281 -14.90 -7.79 17.86
CA THR A 281 -15.31 -6.38 18.05
C THR A 281 -15.17 -5.58 16.76
N ARG A 282 -14.09 -5.82 16.01
CA ARG A 282 -13.83 -5.25 14.69
C ARG A 282 -13.68 -6.38 13.68
N HIS A 283 -14.58 -6.38 12.70
CA HIS A 283 -14.63 -7.32 11.58
C HIS A 283 -14.35 -6.57 10.27
N PRO A 284 -14.09 -7.24 9.13
CA PRO A 284 -14.18 -6.56 7.84
C PRO A 284 -15.55 -5.87 7.69
N ASP A 285 -15.61 -4.76 6.97
CA ASP A 285 -16.89 -4.08 6.72
C ASP A 285 -17.70 -4.81 5.64
N VAL A 286 -16.99 -5.29 4.61
CA VAL A 286 -17.52 -6.07 3.49
C VAL A 286 -16.48 -7.09 3.06
N VAL A 287 -16.91 -8.03 2.22
CA VAL A 287 -16.00 -8.97 1.56
C VAL A 287 -16.15 -8.93 0.04
N ALA A 288 -15.09 -9.34 -0.64
CA ALA A 288 -15.06 -9.38 -2.10
C ALA A 288 -14.20 -10.55 -2.61
N PRO A 289 -14.35 -10.97 -3.88
CA PRO A 289 -13.50 -12.00 -4.46
C PRO A 289 -12.01 -11.71 -4.25
N GLY A 290 -11.29 -12.69 -3.71
CA GLY A 290 -9.87 -12.55 -3.37
C GLY A 290 -9.02 -13.77 -3.68
N ARG A 291 -9.60 -14.86 -4.20
CA ARG A 291 -8.87 -16.07 -4.58
C ARG A 291 -8.71 -16.16 -6.08
N SER A 292 -7.50 -16.51 -6.51
CA SER A 292 -7.16 -16.83 -7.90
C SER A 292 -7.59 -15.75 -8.90
N ILE A 293 -7.48 -14.48 -8.50
CA ILE A 293 -7.81 -13.34 -9.34
C ILE A 293 -6.72 -13.17 -10.39
N VAL A 294 -7.14 -13.15 -11.66
CA VAL A 294 -6.24 -12.92 -12.80
C VAL A 294 -6.21 -11.43 -13.09
N SER A 295 -5.01 -10.86 -13.14
CA SER A 295 -4.77 -9.45 -13.48
C SER A 295 -3.42 -9.29 -14.16
N PHE A 296 -3.03 -8.05 -14.45
CA PHE A 296 -1.84 -7.74 -15.23
C PHE A 296 -0.54 -8.18 -14.54
N ARG A 297 0.37 -8.68 -15.37
CA ARG A 297 1.68 -9.19 -14.98
C ARG A 297 2.77 -8.16 -15.25
N VAL A 298 3.82 -8.16 -14.44
CA VAL A 298 5.10 -7.51 -14.78
C VAL A 298 6.15 -8.58 -15.04
N PRO A 299 6.49 -8.87 -16.32
CA PRO A 299 7.52 -9.84 -16.65
C PRO A 299 8.86 -9.50 -15.99
N GLY A 300 9.49 -10.48 -15.34
CA GLY A 300 10.76 -10.32 -14.65
C GLY A 300 10.68 -9.65 -13.27
N SER A 301 9.49 -9.29 -12.78
CA SER A 301 9.32 -8.85 -11.39
C SER A 301 9.62 -9.97 -10.39
N MET A 302 9.80 -9.64 -9.11
CA MET A 302 10.09 -10.63 -8.08
C MET A 302 9.00 -11.71 -7.99
N LEU A 303 7.72 -11.33 -8.02
CA LEU A 303 6.61 -12.29 -8.00
C LEU A 303 6.59 -13.17 -9.26
N ASP A 304 6.93 -12.61 -10.42
CA ASP A 304 7.03 -13.35 -11.67
C ASP A 304 8.11 -14.44 -11.63
N GLN A 305 9.26 -14.13 -11.00
CA GLN A 305 10.37 -15.07 -10.85
C GLN A 305 10.10 -16.14 -9.79
N LEU A 306 9.47 -15.75 -8.67
CA LEU A 306 9.20 -16.66 -7.55
C LEU A 306 8.03 -17.61 -7.82
N HIS A 307 7.08 -17.21 -8.66
CA HIS A 307 5.85 -17.95 -8.92
C HIS A 307 5.53 -18.07 -10.42
N PRO A 308 6.38 -18.75 -11.20
CA PRO A 308 6.11 -18.99 -12.62
C PRO A 308 4.80 -19.76 -12.86
N GLU A 309 4.33 -20.54 -11.88
CA GLU A 309 3.05 -21.27 -11.92
C GLU A 309 1.81 -20.35 -11.89
N ALA A 310 1.98 -19.10 -11.47
CA ALA A 310 0.90 -18.11 -11.45
C ALA A 310 0.76 -17.34 -12.77
N VAL A 311 1.70 -17.49 -13.69
CA VAL A 311 1.69 -16.83 -14.99
C VAL A 311 0.55 -17.39 -15.85
N VAL A 312 -0.25 -16.51 -16.45
CA VAL A 312 -1.38 -16.87 -17.31
C VAL A 312 -1.16 -16.25 -18.68
N GLY A 313 -0.73 -17.09 -19.63
CA GLY A 313 -0.25 -16.61 -20.93
C GLY A 313 0.94 -15.65 -20.77
N ASP A 314 1.08 -14.70 -21.68
CA ASP A 314 2.20 -13.75 -21.64
C ASP A 314 1.90 -12.49 -20.82
N THR A 315 0.62 -12.17 -20.63
CA THR A 315 0.14 -10.84 -20.18
C THR A 315 -0.33 -10.82 -18.73
N TYR A 316 -0.73 -11.97 -18.18
CA TYR A 316 -1.45 -12.01 -16.92
C TYR A 316 -0.76 -12.84 -15.85
N PHE A 317 -1.14 -12.55 -14.61
CA PHE A 317 -0.65 -13.17 -13.41
C PHE A 317 -1.83 -13.46 -12.49
N ARG A 318 -1.79 -14.58 -11.78
CA ARG A 318 -2.81 -15.01 -10.84
C ARG A 318 -2.38 -14.73 -9.40
N GLY A 319 -3.19 -13.99 -8.66
CA GLY A 319 -2.95 -13.64 -7.26
C GLY A 319 -4.10 -14.04 -6.34
N SER A 320 -3.80 -14.25 -5.07
CA SER A 320 -4.78 -14.41 -3.99
C SER A 320 -4.39 -13.60 -2.77
N GLY A 321 -5.37 -12.98 -2.14
CA GLY A 321 -5.18 -12.11 -0.98
C GLY A 321 -6.35 -11.18 -0.73
N THR A 322 -6.42 -10.62 0.48
CA THR A 322 -7.33 -9.52 0.81
C THR A 322 -6.94 -8.24 0.07
N SER A 323 -5.69 -8.14 -0.41
CA SER A 323 -5.20 -7.14 -1.36
C SER A 323 -6.05 -7.09 -2.64
N GLN A 324 -6.29 -8.24 -3.26
CA GLN A 324 -7.12 -8.35 -4.46
C GLN A 324 -8.57 -7.93 -4.17
N SER A 325 -9.12 -8.35 -3.03
CA SER A 325 -10.47 -7.95 -2.61
C SER A 325 -10.58 -6.44 -2.38
N ALA A 326 -9.59 -5.83 -1.72
CA ALA A 326 -9.53 -4.39 -1.52
C ALA A 326 -9.43 -3.63 -2.86
N ALA A 327 -8.64 -4.12 -3.82
CA ALA A 327 -8.58 -3.59 -5.18
C ALA A 327 -9.93 -3.71 -5.91
N VAL A 328 -10.63 -4.84 -5.76
CA VAL A 328 -11.98 -5.04 -6.30
C VAL A 328 -12.94 -3.96 -5.75
N VAL A 329 -12.98 -3.80 -4.43
CA VAL A 329 -13.84 -2.79 -3.79
C VAL A 329 -13.45 -1.37 -4.20
N SER A 330 -12.16 -1.07 -4.34
CA SER A 330 -11.68 0.25 -4.78
C SER A 330 -12.16 0.60 -6.19
N GLY A 331 -12.18 -0.37 -7.11
CA GLY A 331 -12.77 -0.20 -8.43
C GLY A 331 -14.28 0.09 -8.36
N PHE A 332 -15.02 -0.62 -7.50
CA PHE A 332 -16.45 -0.34 -7.29
C PHE A 332 -16.70 1.06 -6.72
N VAL A 333 -15.88 1.50 -5.76
CA VAL A 333 -15.97 2.87 -5.22
C VAL A 333 -15.77 3.87 -6.35
N ALA A 334 -14.72 3.71 -7.17
CA ALA A 334 -14.42 4.65 -8.24
C ALA A 334 -15.56 4.70 -9.28
N ALA A 335 -16.09 3.55 -9.67
CA ALA A 335 -17.24 3.45 -10.56
C ALA A 335 -18.49 4.14 -9.97
N LEU A 336 -18.77 3.94 -8.68
CA LEU A 336 -19.86 4.60 -7.97
C LEU A 336 -19.69 6.13 -7.96
N LEU A 337 -18.52 6.61 -7.57
CA LEU A 337 -18.21 8.04 -7.46
C LEU A 337 -18.25 8.76 -8.81
N SER A 338 -17.91 8.07 -9.91
CA SER A 338 -18.05 8.66 -11.26
C SER A 338 -19.51 8.98 -11.62
N ARG A 339 -20.47 8.30 -10.98
CA ARG A 339 -21.91 8.55 -11.17
C ARG A 339 -22.50 9.49 -10.13
N GLN A 340 -21.95 9.49 -8.91
CA GLN A 340 -22.41 10.35 -7.82
C GLN A 340 -21.20 11.02 -7.16
N PRO A 341 -20.59 12.03 -7.83
CA PRO A 341 -19.35 12.64 -7.34
C PRO A 341 -19.49 13.32 -5.98
N ALA A 342 -20.72 13.70 -5.59
CA ALA A 342 -21.01 14.36 -4.33
C ALA A 342 -21.08 13.41 -3.12
N LEU A 343 -21.03 12.08 -3.31
CA LEU A 343 -21.07 11.16 -2.18
C LEU A 343 -19.84 11.34 -1.29
N THR A 344 -20.09 11.39 0.02
CA THR A 344 -19.03 11.40 1.04
C THR A 344 -18.53 9.97 1.30
N PRO A 345 -17.35 9.81 1.93
CA PRO A 345 -16.87 8.49 2.34
C PRO A 345 -17.86 7.71 3.20
N ASP A 346 -18.51 8.35 4.18
CA ASP A 346 -19.52 7.73 5.03
C ASP A 346 -20.71 7.19 4.24
N GLN A 347 -21.17 7.96 3.24
CA GLN A 347 -22.26 7.55 2.37
C GLN A 347 -21.89 6.37 1.49
N VAL A 348 -20.65 6.34 0.98
CA VAL A 348 -20.15 5.20 0.21
C VAL A 348 -20.08 3.95 1.08
N LYS A 349 -19.49 4.05 2.28
CA LYS A 349 -19.40 2.92 3.22
C LYS A 349 -20.78 2.40 3.59
N PHE A 350 -21.71 3.30 3.95
CA PHE A 350 -23.09 2.94 4.26
C PHE A 350 -23.79 2.22 3.10
N LEU A 351 -23.63 2.70 1.86
CA LEU A 351 -24.24 2.05 0.71
C LEU A 351 -23.69 0.63 0.50
N PHE A 352 -22.39 0.43 0.67
CA PHE A 352 -21.78 -0.89 0.48
C PHE A 352 -22.14 -1.87 1.59
N THR A 353 -22.17 -1.43 2.85
CA THR A 353 -22.53 -2.31 3.96
C THR A 353 -24.03 -2.60 4.01
N SER A 354 -24.91 -1.61 3.78
CA SER A 354 -26.37 -1.82 3.83
C SER A 354 -26.95 -2.58 2.64
N ARG A 355 -26.14 -2.85 1.61
CA ARG A 355 -26.56 -3.51 0.35
C ARG A 355 -25.70 -4.71 -0.01
N ALA A 356 -24.79 -5.11 0.87
CA ALA A 356 -24.05 -6.35 0.73
C ALA A 356 -25.01 -7.55 0.78
N VAL A 357 -24.58 -8.65 0.17
CA VAL A 357 -25.34 -9.90 0.11
C VAL A 357 -24.66 -10.95 0.97
N ASP A 358 -25.46 -11.76 1.64
CA ASP A 358 -24.98 -12.80 2.53
C ASP A 358 -24.03 -13.76 1.83
N VAL A 359 -22.97 -14.13 2.54
CA VAL A 359 -22.01 -15.15 2.14
C VAL A 359 -22.33 -16.41 2.92
N VAL A 360 -22.10 -17.58 2.32
CA VAL A 360 -22.32 -18.85 3.02
C VAL A 360 -21.27 -18.98 4.11
N GLY A 361 -21.71 -19.07 5.36
CA GLY A 361 -20.82 -19.27 6.50
C GLY A 361 -21.21 -18.47 7.74
N ASN A 362 -20.20 -18.05 8.49
CA ASN A 362 -20.37 -17.34 9.75
C ASN A 362 -20.41 -15.83 9.50
N SER A 363 -21.55 -15.19 9.79
CA SER A 363 -21.75 -13.75 9.65
C SER A 363 -20.84 -12.88 10.53
N SER A 364 -20.10 -13.51 11.45
CA SER A 364 -19.17 -12.83 12.37
C SER A 364 -17.80 -12.56 11.75
N ILE A 365 -17.55 -12.98 10.51
CA ILE A 365 -16.22 -12.84 9.87
C ILE A 365 -16.27 -12.23 8.46
N ASP A 366 -17.45 -12.13 7.86
CA ASP A 366 -17.70 -11.56 6.54
C ASP A 366 -18.30 -10.14 6.59
N GLY A 367 -18.47 -9.59 7.80
CA GLY A 367 -18.96 -8.23 8.00
C GLY A 367 -20.42 -8.08 7.57
N ALA A 368 -20.69 -7.14 6.68
CA ALA A 368 -22.01 -7.02 6.08
C ALA A 368 -22.26 -8.03 4.93
N GLY A 369 -21.27 -8.84 4.57
CA GLY A 369 -21.32 -9.78 3.45
C GLY A 369 -20.62 -9.26 2.19
N LYS A 370 -20.87 -9.94 1.07
CA LYS A 370 -20.22 -9.67 -0.21
C LYS A 370 -20.76 -8.38 -0.83
N ILE A 371 -19.87 -7.55 -1.35
CA ILE A 371 -20.28 -6.35 -2.09
C ILE A 371 -21.18 -6.70 -3.29
N ASP A 372 -22.33 -6.03 -3.39
CA ASP A 372 -23.24 -6.16 -4.53
C ASP A 372 -23.41 -4.79 -5.21
N ALA A 373 -22.73 -4.70 -6.36
CA ALA A 373 -22.71 -3.51 -7.20
C ALA A 373 -24.12 -3.14 -7.70
N LYS A 374 -24.95 -4.15 -8.02
CA LYS A 374 -26.31 -3.99 -8.54
C LYS A 374 -27.26 -3.50 -7.46
N GLN A 375 -27.23 -4.09 -6.27
CA GLN A 375 -28.03 -3.65 -5.13
C GLN A 375 -27.66 -2.22 -4.75
N THR A 376 -26.36 -1.90 -4.69
CA THR A 376 -25.88 -0.55 -4.41
C THR A 376 -26.41 0.47 -5.45
N ALA A 377 -26.27 0.16 -6.74
CA ALA A 377 -26.69 1.06 -7.82
C ALA A 377 -28.22 1.32 -7.85
N ARG A 378 -29.03 0.41 -7.32
CA ARG A 378 -30.50 0.55 -7.20
C ARG A 378 -30.92 1.40 -6.01
N HIS A 379 -30.05 1.55 -5.02
CA HIS A 379 -30.34 2.16 -3.73
C HIS A 379 -29.54 3.45 -3.45
N LEU A 380 -28.97 4.08 -4.47
CA LEU A 380 -28.18 5.32 -4.34
C LEU A 380 -28.90 6.45 -3.58
N LYS A 381 -30.24 6.51 -3.68
CA LYS A 381 -31.05 7.50 -2.96
C LYS A 381 -30.95 7.38 -1.44
N ASP A 382 -30.63 6.19 -0.93
CA ASP A 382 -30.56 5.89 0.50
C ASP A 382 -29.30 6.48 1.15
N ALA A 383 -28.31 6.88 0.35
CA ALA A 383 -27.12 7.59 0.83
C ALA A 383 -27.46 8.87 1.62
N ARG A 384 -28.61 9.50 1.36
CA ARG A 384 -29.07 10.69 2.11
C ARG A 384 -29.37 10.37 3.58
N SER A 385 -29.65 9.12 3.89
CA SER A 385 -29.92 8.63 5.25
C SER A 385 -28.68 8.04 5.91
N ALA A 386 -27.51 8.08 5.26
CA ALA A 386 -26.30 7.52 5.82
C ALA A 386 -25.90 8.31 7.08
N PRO A 387 -25.61 7.62 8.20
CA PRO A 387 -25.09 8.28 9.38
C PRO A 387 -23.68 8.82 9.09
N THR A 388 -23.37 10.00 9.63
CA THR A 388 -21.98 10.47 9.70
C THR A 388 -21.22 9.63 10.73
N GLN A 389 -20.06 9.11 10.35
CA GLN A 389 -19.22 8.35 11.28
C GLN A 389 -18.65 9.29 12.33
N ASN A 390 -18.76 8.90 13.61
CA ASN A 390 -18.27 9.68 14.74
C ASN A 390 -17.58 8.75 15.75
N PHE A 391 -16.53 8.07 15.28
CA PHE A 391 -15.69 7.23 16.13
C PHE A 391 -14.60 8.08 16.79
N ALA A 392 -14.13 7.64 17.96
CA ALA A 392 -12.93 8.22 18.56
C ALA A 392 -11.76 8.05 17.58
N LEU A 393 -11.06 9.15 17.30
CA LEU A 393 -9.89 9.13 16.44
C LEU A 393 -8.78 8.31 17.09
N ALA A 394 -8.04 7.57 16.26
CA ALA A 394 -6.85 6.82 16.63
C ALA A 394 -5.91 7.65 17.49
N ILE A 395 -5.69 8.90 17.08
CA ILE A 395 -4.97 9.88 17.88
C ILE A 395 -5.82 11.15 17.98
N PRO A 396 -6.49 11.39 19.12
CA PRO A 396 -7.36 12.55 19.27
C PRO A 396 -6.55 13.84 19.18
N ALA A 397 -7.11 14.84 18.50
CA ALA A 397 -6.56 16.19 18.45
C ALA A 397 -6.69 16.85 19.82
N THR A 398 -5.84 16.47 20.78
CA THR A 398 -5.73 17.09 22.11
C THR A 398 -4.95 18.40 22.01
N GLY A 399 -5.37 19.32 21.13
CA GLY A 399 -4.74 20.65 21.01
C GLY A 399 -3.25 20.65 20.64
N VAL A 400 -2.67 19.51 20.25
CA VAL A 400 -1.29 19.39 19.77
C VAL A 400 -1.28 19.08 18.29
N ALA A 401 -0.96 20.09 17.48
CA ALA A 401 -0.52 19.95 16.09
C ALA A 401 0.87 19.27 16.05
N GLY A 402 0.94 18.04 16.57
CA GLY A 402 2.18 17.46 17.09
C GLY A 402 2.51 16.07 16.58
N LEU A 403 1.93 15.59 15.48
CA LEU A 403 2.32 14.30 14.92
C LEU A 403 2.53 14.39 13.41
N ILE A 404 3.82 14.43 13.07
CA ILE A 404 4.44 14.30 11.74
C ILE A 404 4.21 15.52 10.83
N PRO A 405 5.16 16.48 10.76
CA PRO A 405 5.12 17.51 9.74
C PRO A 405 5.45 16.89 8.37
N PRO A 406 4.71 17.25 7.30
CA PRO A 406 5.08 16.92 5.92
C PRO A 406 6.46 17.50 5.60
N SER A 407 7.37 16.69 5.07
CA SER A 407 8.63 17.17 4.52
C SER A 407 8.35 18.02 3.26
N GLY A 408 8.83 19.27 3.23
CA GLY A 408 8.87 20.07 1.99
C GLY A 408 8.03 21.35 1.93
N ALA A 409 7.32 21.75 2.99
CA ALA A 409 6.60 23.03 3.01
C ALA A 409 7.42 24.17 3.66
N SER A 410 7.16 25.41 3.25
CA SER A 410 7.57 26.62 3.97
C SER A 410 6.60 26.88 5.13
N TRP A 411 7.11 27.01 6.35
CA TRP A 411 6.31 27.20 7.55
C TRP A 411 6.32 28.67 7.99
N SER A 412 5.14 29.28 8.10
CA SER A 412 4.95 30.61 8.67
C SER A 412 3.78 30.61 9.65
N GLY A 413 4.00 31.12 10.86
CA GLY A 413 3.00 31.14 11.95
C GLY A 413 3.37 32.09 13.09
N GLY A 414 2.38 32.51 13.90
CA GLY A 414 2.58 33.53 14.94
C GLY A 414 3.40 33.06 16.14
N SER A 415 2.94 32.05 16.87
CA SER A 415 3.65 31.52 18.05
C SER A 415 3.49 30.01 18.14
N TRP A 416 4.59 29.32 18.36
CA TRP A 416 4.69 27.86 18.44
C TRP A 416 4.98 27.46 19.89
N ASN A 417 3.98 26.91 20.58
CA ASN A 417 4.07 26.55 22.00
C ASN A 417 3.72 25.06 22.18
N GLY A 418 4.60 24.28 22.81
CA GLY A 418 4.39 22.86 23.07
C GLY A 418 5.09 22.35 24.33
N ALA A 419 4.55 21.34 25.02
CA ALA A 419 5.16 20.79 26.23
C ALA A 419 6.46 20.01 25.94
N SER A 420 6.53 19.30 24.81
CA SER A 420 7.73 18.58 24.35
C SER A 420 7.69 18.44 22.83
N TRP A 421 8.82 18.68 22.16
CA TRP A 421 9.00 18.60 20.72
C TRP A 421 9.90 17.40 20.40
N SER A 422 9.36 16.37 19.73
CA SER A 422 10.10 15.15 19.36
C SER A 422 9.72 14.60 17.98
N GLY A 423 10.70 14.25 17.14
CA GLY A 423 10.52 13.67 15.80
C GLY A 423 11.85 13.27 15.13
N GLY A 424 11.83 12.28 14.22
CA GLY A 424 13.04 11.68 13.64
C GLY A 424 13.80 12.54 12.60
N THR A 425 13.14 13.39 11.84
CA THR A 425 13.77 14.36 10.92
C THR A 425 12.81 15.52 10.66
N TRP A 426 13.29 16.74 10.83
CA TRP A 426 12.57 17.99 10.56
C TRP A 426 13.23 18.62 9.33
N SER A 427 12.54 18.69 8.20
CA SER A 427 13.06 19.29 6.96
C SER A 427 12.05 20.26 6.32
N GLY A 428 12.48 21.50 6.06
CA GLY A 428 11.66 22.54 5.42
C GLY A 428 12.52 23.62 4.78
N ALA A 429 12.04 24.25 3.70
CA ALA A 429 12.82 25.27 2.99
C ALA A 429 13.03 26.54 3.84
N SER A 430 12.04 26.95 4.64
CA SER A 430 12.14 28.08 5.56
C SER A 430 11.20 27.92 6.75
N TRP A 431 11.68 28.29 7.94
CA TRP A 431 10.96 28.27 9.21
C TRP A 431 10.88 29.69 9.77
N SER A 432 9.65 30.18 9.96
CA SER A 432 9.41 31.53 10.51
C SER A 432 8.30 31.53 11.56
N GLY A 433 8.56 32.14 12.71
CA GLY A 433 7.51 32.47 13.67
C GLY A 433 7.96 33.40 14.78
N ALA A 434 7.05 34.19 15.37
CA ALA A 434 7.43 35.23 16.33
C ALA A 434 8.00 34.64 17.64
N SER A 435 7.49 33.50 18.11
CA SER A 435 8.00 32.85 19.32
C SER A 435 7.97 31.33 19.21
N TRP A 436 9.03 30.67 19.67
CA TRP A 436 9.21 29.22 19.75
C TRP A 436 9.45 28.84 21.22
N SER A 437 8.55 28.06 21.81
CA SER A 437 8.68 27.63 23.20
C SER A 437 8.33 26.14 23.42
N GLY A 438 9.14 25.45 24.22
CA GLY A 438 8.74 24.15 24.77
C GLY A 438 9.70 23.53 25.78
N ALA A 439 9.19 22.67 26.68
CA ALA A 439 9.97 22.22 27.82
C ALA A 439 11.13 21.27 27.44
N SER A 440 11.03 20.53 26.35
CA SER A 440 12.12 19.69 25.84
C SER A 440 12.08 19.61 24.31
N TRP A 441 13.23 19.73 23.68
CA TRP A 441 13.44 19.58 22.25
C TRP A 441 14.38 18.39 22.07
N SER A 442 13.87 17.25 21.60
CA SER A 442 14.68 16.04 21.52
C SER A 442 14.34 15.16 20.33
N THR A 443 15.37 14.70 19.60
CA THR A 443 15.45 13.71 18.49
C THR A 443 15.63 14.29 17.07
N GLY A 444 16.41 13.56 16.25
CA GLY A 444 16.49 13.70 14.79
C GLY A 444 17.53 14.66 14.18
N ILE A 445 17.42 14.83 12.85
CA ILE A 445 18.09 15.83 12.01
C ILE A 445 17.15 17.04 11.83
N TRP A 446 17.62 18.23 12.16
CA TRP A 446 16.93 19.50 11.94
C TRP A 446 17.58 20.19 10.75
N SER A 447 16.86 20.32 9.62
CA SER A 447 17.39 20.94 8.41
C SER A 447 16.40 21.96 7.82
N GLY A 448 16.93 23.12 7.44
CA GLY A 448 16.18 24.08 6.63
C GLY A 448 17.05 25.23 6.18
N ALA A 449 16.72 25.90 5.06
CA ALA A 449 17.61 26.94 4.54
C ALA A 449 17.65 28.17 5.46
N SER A 450 16.55 28.52 6.13
CA SER A 450 16.47 29.66 7.04
C SER A 450 15.59 29.39 8.24
N TRP A 451 16.05 29.79 9.43
CA TRP A 451 15.35 29.73 10.71
C TRP A 451 15.21 31.14 11.28
N SER A 452 13.99 31.55 11.60
CA SER A 452 13.71 32.90 12.11
C SER A 452 12.63 32.93 13.19
N GLY A 453 12.89 33.71 14.24
CA GLY A 453 11.89 34.11 15.21
C GLY A 453 12.34 35.19 16.18
N ALA A 454 11.44 35.78 16.97
CA ALA A 454 11.82 36.78 17.96
C ALA A 454 12.36 36.12 19.25
N SER A 455 11.84 34.95 19.64
CA SER A 455 12.26 34.27 20.88
C SER A 455 12.29 32.75 20.74
N TRP A 456 13.36 32.11 21.22
CA TRP A 456 13.56 30.67 21.27
C TRP A 456 13.78 30.22 22.72
N SER A 457 12.91 29.37 23.26
CA SER A 457 12.98 28.94 24.66
C SER A 457 12.68 27.46 24.87
N GLY A 458 13.46 26.81 25.73
CA GLY A 458 13.14 25.48 26.23
C GLY A 458 14.03 25.01 27.37
N ALA A 459 13.71 23.91 28.06
CA ALA A 459 14.56 23.43 29.15
C ALA A 459 15.73 22.59 28.64
N SER A 460 15.56 21.83 27.56
CA SER A 460 16.61 21.00 26.94
C SER A 460 16.53 21.02 25.42
N TRP A 461 17.69 21.06 24.76
CA TRP A 461 17.86 21.03 23.30
C TRP A 461 18.77 19.87 22.91
N SER A 462 18.25 18.91 22.15
CA SER A 462 18.98 17.69 21.77
C SER A 462 18.63 17.19 20.36
N GLY A 463 19.62 17.03 19.48
CA GLY A 463 19.43 16.52 18.12
C GLY A 463 20.73 16.02 17.50
N ALA A 464 20.70 15.09 16.55
CA ALA A 464 21.91 14.53 15.94
C ALA A 464 22.62 15.55 15.02
N THR A 465 21.85 16.33 14.27
CA THR A 465 22.35 17.33 13.32
C THR A 465 21.42 18.53 13.29
N TRP A 466 21.99 19.73 13.31
CA TRP A 466 21.30 21.00 13.10
C TRP A 466 21.94 21.70 11.90
N SER A 467 21.16 21.97 10.85
CA SER A 467 21.64 22.63 9.64
C SER A 467 20.70 23.72 9.15
N GLY A 468 21.28 24.87 8.82
CA GLY A 468 20.61 25.91 8.05
C GLY A 468 21.52 27.04 7.63
N ALA A 469 21.21 27.71 6.52
CA ALA A 469 22.06 28.77 5.97
C ALA A 469 22.02 30.05 6.83
N SER A 470 20.87 30.34 7.45
CA SER A 470 20.67 31.49 8.35
C SER A 470 19.84 31.13 9.59
N TRP A 471 20.25 31.66 10.75
CA TRP A 471 19.55 31.57 12.03
C TRP A 471 19.37 32.98 12.59
N SER A 472 18.15 33.36 12.97
CA SER A 472 17.85 34.67 13.56
C SER A 472 16.93 34.55 14.78
N GLY A 473 17.29 35.25 15.86
CA GLY A 473 16.60 35.19 17.16
C GLY A 473 16.97 36.31 18.10
N ALA A 474 16.02 37.13 18.56
CA ALA A 474 16.32 38.20 19.52
C ALA A 474 16.58 37.69 20.95
N SER A 475 16.18 36.46 21.26
CA SER A 475 16.46 35.81 22.55
C SER A 475 16.49 34.29 22.43
N TRP A 476 17.49 33.64 23.04
CA TRP A 476 17.66 32.19 23.10
C TRP A 476 17.84 31.75 24.56
N SER A 477 17.07 30.76 25.04
CA SER A 477 17.20 30.25 26.42
C SER A 477 17.09 28.72 26.49
N GLY A 478 18.02 28.07 27.19
CA GLY A 478 18.11 26.61 27.37
C GLY A 478 19.01 26.19 28.53
N ALA A 479 18.61 25.18 29.32
CA ALA A 479 19.44 24.67 30.42
C ALA A 479 20.53 23.67 29.95
N SER A 480 20.29 22.98 28.82
CA SER A 480 21.22 22.02 28.21
C SER A 480 21.09 22.03 26.68
N TRP A 481 22.23 22.00 25.97
CA TRP A 481 22.32 21.92 24.50
C TRP A 481 23.23 20.76 24.10
N CYS A 482 22.76 19.84 23.25
CA CYS A 482 23.60 18.77 22.70
C CYS A 482 23.28 18.42 21.24
N GLY A 483 24.33 18.23 20.44
CA GLY A 483 24.22 17.69 19.08
C GLY A 483 25.57 17.36 18.48
N ALA A 484 25.60 16.38 17.56
CA ALA A 484 26.86 15.86 17.00
C ALA A 484 27.42 16.74 15.87
N SER A 485 26.58 17.59 15.27
CA SER A 485 26.98 18.51 14.19
C SER A 485 26.06 19.73 14.12
N TRP A 486 26.66 20.92 13.98
CA TRP A 486 25.99 22.21 13.81
C TRP A 486 26.58 22.90 12.59
N LEU A 487 25.75 23.27 11.60
CA LEU A 487 26.19 23.94 10.37
C LEU A 487 25.34 25.20 10.11
N GLY A 488 25.99 26.36 10.04
CA GLY A 488 25.38 27.62 9.62
C GLY A 488 26.40 28.64 9.15
N GLN A 489 26.01 29.49 8.19
CA GLN A 489 26.90 30.48 7.56
C GLN A 489 26.81 31.87 8.22
N VAL A 490 25.68 32.18 8.88
CA VAL A 490 25.43 33.46 9.56
C VAL A 490 24.57 33.24 10.81
N TRP A 491 24.94 33.89 11.92
CA TRP A 491 24.22 33.93 13.20
C TRP A 491 24.00 35.39 13.58
N GLU A 492 22.75 35.82 13.76
CA GLU A 492 22.38 37.18 14.22
C GLU A 492 21.40 37.17 15.39
#